data_AF-A0A2H0PAN0-F1
#
_entry.id   AF-A0A2H0PAN0-F1
#
_cell.length_a   1.000
_cell.length_b   1.000
_cell.length_c   1.000
_cell.angle_alpha   90.00
_cell.angle_beta   90.00
_cell.angle_gamma   90.00
#
_symmetry.space_group_name_H-M   'P 1'
#
loop_
_entity.id
_entity.type
_entity.pdbx_description
1 polymer ?
#
loop_
_entity_poly.entity_id
_entity_poly.type
_entity_poly.pdbx_seq_one_letter_code
_entity_poly.pdbx_strand_id
1 'polypeptide(L)' 'MDALTFLREHVSLFSGVSDGNLADLSGSSALLQFKAGQTILFKGATVDGLHVVVSGSVGVYVKSTSKTVVRVAELAT' A
#
# COMPACT_ATOMS: atom_id res chain seq x y z
N MET A 1 3.66 -9.99 14.31
CA MET A 1 3.20 -10.77 13.15
C MET A 1 4.23 -10.64 12.06
N ASP A 2 4.61 -11.73 11.40
CA ASP A 2 5.57 -11.68 10.29
C ASP A 2 4.90 -11.23 8.98
N ALA A 3 5.70 -10.81 8.00
CA ALA A 3 5.20 -10.31 6.73
C ALA A 3 4.44 -11.38 5.92
N LEU A 4 4.88 -12.65 5.99
CA LEU A 4 4.23 -13.76 5.29
C LEU A 4 2.79 -13.97 5.79
N THR A 5 2.61 -14.04 7.10
CA THR A 5 1.29 -14.22 7.73
C THR A 5 0.40 -13.03 7.40
N PHE A 6 0.94 -11.81 7.42
CA PHE A 6 0.19 -10.60 7.03
C PHE A 6 -0.30 -10.64 5.59
N LEU A 7 0.59 -10.94 4.64
CA LEU A 7 0.25 -11.01 3.23
C LEU A 7 -0.79 -12.11 2.94
N ARG A 8 -0.75 -13.22 3.69
CA ARG A 8 -1.70 -14.33 3.53
C ARG A 8 -3.09 -13.98 4.08
N GLU A 9 -3.14 -13.44 5.29
CA GLU A 9 -4.39 -13.34 6.05
C GLU A 9 -5.14 -12.03 5.81
N HIS A 10 -4.43 -10.94 5.52
CA HIS A 10 -5.03 -9.59 5.46
C HIS A 10 -5.06 -9.00 4.06
N VAL A 11 -4.33 -9.57 3.09
CA VAL A 11 -4.24 -9.03 1.74
C VAL A 11 -4.97 -9.95 0.77
N SER A 12 -6.27 -9.69 0.61
CA SER A 12 -7.16 -10.48 -0.26
C SER A 12 -6.69 -10.58 -1.72
N LEU A 13 -5.91 -9.60 -2.19
CA LEU A 13 -5.25 -9.63 -3.51
C LEU A 13 -4.36 -10.86 -3.71
N PHE A 14 -3.82 -11.44 -2.63
CA PHE A 14 -2.91 -12.59 -2.68
C PHE A 14 -3.54 -13.93 -2.30
N SER A 15 -4.87 -13.99 -2.14
CA SER A 15 -5.59 -15.21 -1.76
C SER A 15 -5.39 -16.43 -2.68
N GLY A 16 -4.98 -16.21 -3.94
CA GLY A 16 -4.67 -17.26 -4.91
C GLY A 16 -3.18 -17.53 -5.13
N VAL A 17 -2.29 -16.86 -4.40
CA VAL A 17 -0.83 -17.02 -4.55
C VAL A 17 -0.35 -18.21 -3.73
N SER A 18 0.49 -19.06 -4.33
CA SER A 18 1.06 -20.21 -3.63
C SER A 18 1.98 -19.78 -2.49
N ASP A 19 2.11 -20.63 -1.46
CA ASP A 19 2.93 -20.32 -0.30
C ASP A 19 4.40 -20.05 -0.62
N GLY A 20 4.97 -20.75 -1.61
CA GLY A 20 6.34 -20.51 -2.08
C GLY A 20 6.51 -19.10 -2.65
N ASN A 21 5.59 -18.69 -3.53
CA ASN A 21 5.63 -17.34 -4.12
C ASN A 21 5.35 -16.25 -3.08
N LEU A 22 4.49 -16.53 -2.08
CA LEU A 22 4.20 -15.61 -1.00
C LEU A 22 5.42 -15.44 -0.06
N ALA A 23 6.18 -16.51 0.17
CA ALA A 23 7.43 -16.48 0.92
C ALA A 23 8.51 -15.66 0.21
N ASP A 24 8.66 -15.83 -1.11
CA ASP A 24 9.57 -15.03 -1.92
C ASP A 24 9.17 -13.54 -1.91
N LEU A 25 7.87 -13.25 -2.07
CA LEU A 25 7.33 -11.89 -1.99
C LEU A 25 7.61 -11.26 -0.62
N SER A 26 7.33 -11.99 0.46
CA SER A 26 7.62 -11.58 1.84
C SER A 26 9.10 -11.26 2.04
N GLY A 27 10.00 -12.11 1.52
CA GLY A 27 11.46 -11.91 1.61
C GLY A 27 11.99 -10.71 0.80
N SER A 28 11.31 -10.36 -0.29
CA SER A 28 11.62 -9.17 -1.10
C SER A 28 10.94 -7.88 -0.62
N SER A 29 10.05 -7.98 0.37
CA SER A 29 9.29 -6.84 0.90
C SER A 29 10.03 -6.12 2.01
N ALA A 30 9.80 -4.81 2.14
CA ALA A 30 10.35 -4.00 3.22
C ALA A 30 9.22 -3.30 3.99
N LEU A 31 9.34 -3.28 5.32
CA LEU A 31 8.42 -2.51 6.16
C LEU A 31 8.85 -1.04 6.16
N LEU A 32 7.97 -0.17 5.67
CA LEU A 32 8.19 1.27 5.63
C LEU A 32 7.28 1.98 6.65
N GLN A 33 7.80 3.03 7.28
CA GLN A 33 7.05 3.87 8.21
C GLN A 33 6.96 5.29 7.69
N PHE A 34 5.77 5.87 7.79
CA PHE A 34 5.47 7.22 7.33
C PHE A 34 4.87 8.04 8.47
N LYS A 35 5.16 9.34 8.48
CA LYS A 35 4.55 10.27 9.43
C LYS A 35 3.21 10.79 8.90
N ALA A 36 2.34 11.21 9.80
CA ALA A 36 1.10 11.89 9.42
C ALA A 36 1.40 13.11 8.53
N GLY A 37 0.67 13.22 7.41
CA GLY A 37 0.86 14.28 6.41
C GLY A 37 2.00 14.04 5.42
N GLN A 38 2.81 12.99 5.59
CA GLN A 38 3.84 12.63 4.61
C GLN A 38 3.20 12.08 3.33
N THR A 39 3.65 12.58 2.17
CA THR A 39 3.22 12.02 0.88
C THR A 39 4.00 10.74 0.59
N ILE A 40 3.27 9.64 0.38
CA ILE A 40 3.85 8.32 0.05
C ILE A 40 4.18 8.24 -1.45
N LEU A 41 3.22 8.63 -2.31
CA LEU A 41 3.36 8.62 -3.77
C LEU A 41 2.82 9.91 -4.38
N PHE A 42 3.50 10.41 -5.41
CA PHE A 42 3.03 11.54 -6.20
C PHE A 42 2.33 11.07 -7.47
N LYS A 43 1.26 11.76 -7.87
CA LYS A 43 0.62 11.52 -9.17
C LYS A 43 1.64 11.69 -10.31
N GLY A 44 1.73 10.69 -11.18
CA GLY A 44 2.65 10.67 -12.31
C GLY A 44 4.06 10.20 -11.99
N ALA A 45 4.35 9.83 -10.73
CA ALA A 45 5.57 9.12 -10.40
C ALA A 45 5.57 7.74 -11.07
N THR A 46 6.72 7.35 -11.62
CA THR A 46 6.95 5.95 -12.00
C THR A 46 7.22 5.18 -10.71
N VAL A 47 6.53 4.05 -10.55
CA VAL A 47 6.65 3.19 -9.37
C VAL A 47 6.94 1.78 -9.85
N ASP A 48 7.94 1.15 -9.25
CA ASP A 48 8.37 -0.21 -9.59
C ASP A 48 7.77 -1.26 -8.65
N GLY A 49 6.89 -0.86 -7.74
CA GLY A 49 6.38 -1.72 -6.68
C GLY A 49 5.01 -1.34 -6.13
N LEU A 50 4.47 -2.24 -5.31
CA LEU A 50 3.19 -2.13 -4.63
C LEU A 50 3.40 -1.83 -3.15
N HIS A 51 2.63 -0.89 -2.61
CA HIS A 51 2.56 -0.65 -1.17
C HIS A 51 1.29 -1.28 -0.61
N VAL A 52 1.42 -1.98 0.50
CA VAL A 52 0.29 -2.51 1.28
C VAL A 52 0.27 -1.76 2.61
N VAL A 53 -0.90 -1.24 2.99
CA VAL A 53 -1.08 -0.60 4.30
C VAL A 53 -1.17 -1.71 5.34
N VAL A 54 -0.24 -1.72 6.30
CA VAL A 54 -0.21 -2.70 7.41
C VAL A 54 -0.94 -2.16 8.63
N SER A 55 -0.86 -0.85 8.86
CA SER A 55 -1.49 -0.17 9.98
C SER A 55 -1.67 1.31 9.67
N GLY A 56 -2.75 1.91 10.19
CA GLY A 56 -3.09 3.31 10.01
C GLY A 56 -4.03 3.53 8.82
N SER A 57 -4.13 4.79 8.40
CA SER A 57 -4.95 5.17 7.25
C SER A 57 -4.20 6.10 6.30
N VAL A 58 -4.52 5.97 5.01
CA VAL A 58 -3.94 6.75 3.93
C VAL A 58 -5.07 7.40 3.13
N GLY A 59 -4.93 8.68 2.82
CA GLY A 59 -5.82 9.38 1.90
C GLY A 59 -5.30 9.35 0.48
N VAL A 60 -6.18 9.05 -0.48
CA VAL A 60 -5.89 9.22 -1.91
C VAL A 60 -6.43 10.58 -2.34
N TYR A 61 -5.56 11.40 -2.92
CA TYR A 61 -5.88 12.76 -3.32
C TYR A 61 -5.66 12.98 -4.81
N VAL A 62 -6.61 13.65 -5.46
CA VAL A 62 -6.54 13.96 -6.90
C VAL A 62 -6.73 15.46 -7.08
N LYS A 63 -5.95 16.03 -8.02
CA LYS A 63 -6.17 17.40 -8.49
C LYS A 63 -7.41 17.42 -9.38
N SER A 64 -8.44 18.14 -8.96
CA SER A 64 -9.63 18.41 -9.76
C SER A 64 -9.30 19.40 -10.90
N THR A 65 -10.19 19.49 -11.89
CA THR A 65 -10.13 20.48 -12.99
C THR A 65 -10.08 21.91 -12.47
N SER A 66 -10.63 22.17 -11.28
CA SER A 66 -10.57 23.46 -10.57
C SER A 66 -9.23 23.76 -9.89
N LYS A 67 -8.20 22.92 -10.06
CA LYS A 67 -6.88 22.97 -9.38
C LYS A 67 -6.90 22.75 -7.87
N THR A 68 -8.06 22.45 -7.28
CA THR A 68 -8.16 22.04 -5.87
C THR A 68 -7.78 20.56 -5.71
N VAL A 69 -7.01 20.24 -4.67
CA VAL A 69 -6.72 18.86 -4.28
C VAL A 69 -7.89 18.34 -3.44
N VAL A 70 -8.49 17.23 -3.88
CA VAL A 70 -9.66 16.64 -3.22
C VAL A 70 -9.33 15.21 -2.82
N ARG A 71 -9.74 14.81 -1.61
CA ARG A 71 -9.65 13.41 -1.17
C ARG A 71 -10.72 12.61 -1.90
N VAL A 72 -10.31 11.56 -2.60
CA VAL A 72 -11.21 10.71 -3.41
C VAL A 72 -11.39 9.31 -2.82
N ALA A 73 -10.45 8.87 -1.98
CA ALA A 73 -10.56 7.60 -1.28
C ALA A 73 -9.76 7.61 0.03
N GLU A 74 -10.07 6.63 0.87
CA GLU A 74 -9.37 6.28 2.09
C GLU A 74 -9.03 4.80 2.05
N LEU A 75 -7.78 4.46 2.34
CA LEU A 75 -7.34 3.10 2.56
C LEU A 75 -6.99 2.99 4.04
N ALA A 76 -7.77 2.20 4.77
CA ALA A 76 -7.58 1.95 6.19
C ALA A 76 -7.57 0.44 6.44
N THR A 77 -6.75 0.02 7.40
CA THR A 77 -6.65 -1.36 7.91
C THR A 77 -7.13 -1.42 9.35
#